data_AF-A0A969BHB0-F1
#
_entry.id   AF-A0A969BHB0-F1
#
_cell.length_a   1.000
_cell.length_b   1.000
_cell.length_c   1.000
_cell.angle_alpha   90.00
_cell.angle_beta   90.00
_cell.angle_gamma   90.00
#
_symmetry.space_group_name_H-M   'P 1'
#
loop_
_entity.id
_entity.type
_entity.pdbx_description
1 polymer ?
#
loop_
_entity_poly.entity_id
_entity_poly.type
_entity_poly.pdbx_seq_one_letter_code
_entity_poly.pdbx_strand_id
1 'polypeptide(L)'
;MLNEAVDLGAAEAVQVSTQGFSSFNAFKRAMGSAGEGKAWHHIVEQTPGNLVELGAETIHNTGNLIKLPHGAGSIHNRVSGYYSSKDFFTGGLTVRQWLSTQNYQAQYDFGIQTLRKFGWTP
;
A
#
# COMPACT_ATOMS: atom_id res chain seq x y z
N MET A 1 45.85 6.08 21.48
CA MET A 1 44.92 6.69 20.52
C MET A 1 45.06 5.99 19.19
N LEU A 2 44.23 5.00 18.90
CA LEU A 2 43.77 4.65 17.55
C LEU A 2 42.41 3.98 17.75
N ASN A 3 41.37 4.70 17.35
CA ASN A 3 39.97 4.30 17.43
C ASN A 3 39.63 3.68 16.08
N GLU A 4 39.45 2.36 16.01
CA GLU A 4 38.95 1.70 14.79
C GLU A 4 37.43 1.86 14.76
N ALA A 5 36.96 2.87 14.02
CA ALA A 5 35.57 2.93 13.59
C ALA A 5 35.42 1.96 12.41
N VAL A 6 34.81 0.82 12.69
CA VAL A 6 34.28 -0.08 11.67
C VAL A 6 33.15 0.66 10.96
N ASP A 7 33.43 1.13 9.75
CA ASP A 7 32.42 1.63 8.82
C ASP A 7 31.57 0.44 8.36
N LEU A 8 30.53 0.16 9.14
CA LEU A 8 29.46 -0.74 8.73
C LEU A 8 28.65 0.00 7.66
N GLY A 9 29.08 -0.21 6.42
CA GLY A 9 28.48 0.37 5.23
C GLY A 9 26.96 0.38 5.33
N ALA A 10 26.40 1.58 5.26
CA ALA A 10 24.98 1.79 5.10
C ALA A 10 24.52 0.95 3.91
N ALA A 11 23.64 -0.02 4.15
CA ALA A 11 22.96 -0.72 3.07
C ALA A 11 22.31 0.35 2.20
N GLU A 12 22.78 0.50 0.96
CA GLU A 12 22.17 1.39 -0.02
C GLU A 12 20.71 0.95 -0.16
N ALA A 13 19.80 1.76 0.40
CA ALA A 13 18.40 1.65 0.08
C ALA A 13 18.30 1.86 -1.42
N VAL A 14 18.08 0.79 -2.18
CA VAL A 14 17.72 0.87 -3.60
C VAL A 14 16.52 1.81 -3.67
N GLN A 15 16.77 3.06 -4.06
CA GLN A 15 15.74 4.04 -4.37
C GLN A 15 15.03 3.52 -5.61
N VAL A 16 14.05 2.63 -5.43
CA VAL A 16 13.11 2.29 -6.48
C VAL A 16 12.38 3.59 -6.81
N SER A 17 12.73 4.21 -7.92
CA SER A 17 12.11 5.46 -8.34
C SER A 17 10.63 5.19 -8.62
N THR A 18 9.77 5.69 -7.74
CA THR A 18 8.32 5.62 -7.93
C THR A 18 7.85 6.86 -8.68
N GLN A 19 6.99 6.68 -9.68
CA GLN A 19 6.34 7.78 -10.39
C GLN A 19 5.00 8.09 -9.71
N GLY A 20 4.85 9.30 -9.17
CA GLY A 20 3.60 9.82 -8.62
C GLY A 20 2.66 10.39 -9.69
N PHE A 21 1.36 10.36 -9.41
CA PHE A 21 0.31 10.86 -10.30
C PHE A 21 -0.70 11.73 -9.54
N SER A 22 -1.21 12.79 -10.18
CA SER A 22 -2.19 13.70 -9.57
C SER A 22 -3.56 13.08 -9.30
N SER A 23 -3.85 11.91 -9.87
CA SER A 23 -5.07 11.14 -9.60
C SER A 23 -4.92 9.69 -10.04
N PHE A 24 -5.76 8.80 -9.49
CA PHE A 24 -5.83 7.42 -9.96
C PHE A 24 -6.24 7.31 -11.45
N ASN A 25 -7.01 8.26 -11.97
CA ASN A 25 -7.33 8.31 -13.40
C ASN A 25 -6.10 8.70 -14.24
N ALA A 26 -5.27 9.63 -13.78
CA ALA A 26 -4.00 9.95 -14.44
C ALA A 26 -3.07 8.73 -14.45
N PHE A 27 -2.95 8.03 -13.32
CA PHE A 27 -2.24 6.75 -13.24
C PHE A 27 -2.75 5.74 -14.29
N LYS A 28 -4.06 5.47 -14.34
CA LYS A 28 -4.63 4.50 -15.29
C LYS A 28 -4.46 4.91 -16.77
N ARG A 29 -4.45 6.20 -17.08
CA ARG A 29 -4.16 6.67 -18.45
C ARG A 29 -2.71 6.38 -18.84
N ALA A 30 -1.77 6.50 -17.92
CA ALA A 30 -0.36 6.25 -18.17
C ALA A 30 -0.02 4.74 -18.15
N MET A 31 -0.57 3.99 -17.19
CA MET A 31 -0.22 2.60 -16.91
C MET A 31 -1.16 1.57 -17.56
N GLY A 32 -2.28 2.02 -18.10
CA GLY A 32 -3.32 1.17 -18.66
C GLY A 32 -4.21 0.48 -17.61
N SER A 33 -5.05 -0.45 -18.09
CA SER A 33 -5.87 -1.30 -17.22
C SER A 33 -5.01 -2.31 -16.46
N ALA A 34 -5.54 -2.89 -15.39
CA ALA A 34 -4.87 -3.95 -14.65
C ALA A 34 -4.78 -5.28 -15.44
N GLY A 35 -5.48 -5.36 -16.58
CA GLY A 35 -5.68 -6.59 -17.35
C GLY A 35 -6.98 -7.29 -16.99
N GLU A 36 -7.37 -8.25 -17.84
CA GLU A 36 -8.57 -9.07 -17.65
C GLU A 36 -8.52 -9.83 -16.31
N GLY A 37 -9.66 -9.87 -15.60
CA GLY A 37 -9.79 -10.53 -14.31
C GLY A 37 -8.98 -9.89 -13.16
N LYS A 38 -8.40 -8.70 -13.36
CA LYS A 38 -7.57 -8.01 -12.36
C LYS A 38 -8.04 -6.59 -12.09
N ALA A 39 -7.65 -6.08 -10.93
CA ALA A 39 -7.81 -4.69 -10.53
C ALA A 39 -6.46 -4.13 -10.04
N TRP A 40 -6.29 -2.82 -10.21
CA TRP A 40 -5.24 -2.07 -9.54
C TRP A 40 -5.64 -1.90 -8.07
N HIS A 41 -4.76 -2.31 -7.17
CA HIS A 41 -4.95 -2.26 -5.73
C HIS A 41 -3.93 -1.32 -5.10
N HIS A 42 -4.42 -0.39 -4.28
CA HIS A 42 -3.60 0.47 -3.45
C HIS A 42 -3.17 -0.27 -2.19
N ILE A 43 -1.85 -0.38 -1.96
CA ILE A 43 -1.31 -0.99 -0.72
C ILE A 43 -1.63 -0.08 0.47
N VAL A 44 -1.34 1.22 0.34
CA VAL A 44 -1.85 2.32 1.19
C VAL A 44 -3.11 2.88 0.55
N GLU A 45 -4.27 2.68 1.19
CA GLU A 45 -5.58 2.95 0.59
C GLU A 45 -5.81 4.41 0.21
N GLN A 46 -6.52 4.62 -0.90
CA GLN A 46 -7.05 5.92 -1.30
C GLN A 46 -8.30 6.29 -0.46
N THR A 47 -8.11 6.63 0.81
CA THR A 47 -9.18 7.22 1.63
C THR A 47 -9.17 8.75 1.51
N PRO A 48 -10.30 9.46 1.76
CA PRO A 48 -10.31 10.92 1.79
C PRO A 48 -9.29 11.50 2.78
N GLY A 49 -9.15 10.89 3.97
CA GLY A 49 -8.15 11.29 4.96
C GLY A 49 -6.72 11.14 4.44
N ASN A 50 -6.38 9.97 3.87
CA ASN A 50 -5.06 9.74 3.30
C ASN A 50 -4.74 10.71 2.14
N LEU A 51 -5.72 11.07 1.31
CA LEU A 51 -5.51 12.05 0.25
C LEU A 51 -5.20 13.46 0.78
N VAL A 52 -5.81 13.86 1.89
CA VAL A 52 -5.54 15.14 2.56
C VAL A 52 -4.17 15.12 3.24
N GLU A 53 -3.86 14.07 4.00
CA GLU A 53 -2.65 14.01 4.83
C GLU A 53 -1.38 13.66 4.03
N LEU A 54 -1.47 12.78 3.05
CA LEU A 54 -0.31 12.23 2.32
C LEU A 54 -0.15 12.83 0.92
N GLY A 55 -1.21 13.41 0.37
CA GLY A 55 -1.24 13.97 -0.98
C GLY A 55 -1.45 12.93 -2.09
N ALA A 56 -1.99 13.41 -3.20
CA ALA A 56 -2.39 12.55 -4.33
C ALA A 56 -1.22 11.78 -4.96
N GLU A 57 -0.06 12.42 -5.15
CA GLU A 57 1.10 11.78 -5.79
C GLU A 57 1.70 10.67 -4.93
N THR A 58 1.68 10.81 -3.60
CA THR A 58 2.09 9.78 -2.65
C THR A 58 1.15 8.57 -2.68
N ILE A 59 -0.15 8.79 -2.82
CA ILE A 59 -1.14 7.69 -2.85
C ILE A 59 -1.18 7.02 -4.22
N HIS A 60 -1.11 7.80 -5.30
CA HIS A 60 -1.16 7.30 -6.67
C HIS A 60 0.24 7.21 -7.24
N ASN A 61 1.05 6.25 -6.78
CA ASN A 61 2.38 6.03 -7.36
C ASN A 61 2.62 4.56 -7.72
N THR A 62 3.61 4.31 -8.59
CA THR A 62 3.94 2.97 -9.09
C THR A 62 4.43 1.98 -8.03
N GLY A 63 4.95 2.45 -6.90
CA GLY A 63 5.33 1.61 -5.75
C GLY A 63 4.18 1.29 -4.78
N ASN A 64 3.08 2.05 -4.83
CA ASN A 64 1.90 1.85 -3.99
C ASN A 64 0.75 1.09 -4.69
N LEU A 65 0.91 0.78 -5.98
CA LEU A 65 -0.14 0.20 -6.83
C LEU A 65 0.29 -1.13 -7.43
N ILE A 66 -0.46 -2.18 -7.15
CA ILE A 66 -0.20 -3.54 -7.64
C ILE A 66 -1.42 -4.11 -8.37
N LYS A 67 -1.20 -5.03 -9.30
CA LYS A 67 -2.28 -5.73 -10.01
C LYS A 67 -2.68 -6.97 -9.22
N LEU A 68 -3.96 -7.10 -8.85
CA LEU A 68 -4.48 -8.26 -8.12
C LEU A 68 -5.66 -8.90 -8.85
N PRO A 69 -5.82 -10.25 -8.77
CA PRO A 69 -7.07 -10.91 -9.16
C PRO A 69 -8.29 -10.23 -8.53
N HIS A 70 -9.34 -10.01 -9.32
CA HIS A 70 -10.56 -9.33 -8.94
C HIS A 70 -11.79 -10.25 -9.10
N GLY A 71 -12.87 -9.96 -8.37
CA GLY A 71 -14.09 -10.77 -8.35
C GLY A 71 -14.30 -11.53 -7.04
N ALA A 72 -15.41 -12.26 -6.95
CA ALA A 72 -15.78 -13.00 -5.74
C ALA A 72 -14.70 -14.03 -5.35
N GLY A 73 -14.31 -14.04 -4.08
CA GLY A 73 -13.29 -14.96 -3.56
C GLY A 73 -11.84 -14.60 -3.93
N SER A 74 -11.62 -13.57 -4.76
CA SER A 74 -10.27 -13.14 -5.12
C SER A 74 -9.54 -12.50 -3.94
N ILE A 75 -8.21 -12.41 -4.02
CA ILE A 75 -7.42 -11.72 -3.00
C ILE A 75 -7.86 -10.27 -2.80
N HIS A 76 -8.15 -9.54 -3.88
CA HIS A 76 -8.66 -8.18 -3.78
C HIS A 76 -9.96 -8.13 -2.97
N ASN A 77 -10.90 -9.05 -3.23
CA ASN A 77 -12.16 -9.14 -2.49
C ASN A 77 -11.95 -9.46 -1.00
N ARG A 78 -11.02 -10.37 -0.67
CA ARG A 78 -10.70 -10.75 0.72
C ARG A 78 -10.05 -9.60 1.50
N VAL A 79 -9.10 -8.89 0.90
CA VAL A 79 -8.47 -7.69 1.50
C VAL A 79 -9.53 -6.63 1.76
N SER A 80 -10.37 -6.31 0.76
CA SER A 80 -11.45 -5.34 0.93
C SER A 80 -12.42 -5.73 2.05
N GLY A 81 -12.76 -7.02 2.17
CA GLY A 81 -13.60 -7.54 3.25
C GLY A 81 -12.96 -7.36 4.63
N TYR A 82 -11.67 -7.69 4.78
CA TYR A 82 -10.95 -7.51 6.04
C TYR A 82 -10.87 -6.05 6.46
N TYR A 83 -10.57 -5.14 5.52
CA TYR A 83 -10.49 -3.72 5.81
C TYR A 83 -11.84 -3.09 6.21
N SER A 84 -12.96 -3.69 5.78
CA SER A 84 -14.31 -3.31 6.20
C SER A 84 -14.76 -3.97 7.51
N SER A 85 -14.01 -4.96 8.02
CA SER A 85 -14.29 -5.62 9.30
C SER A 85 -13.77 -4.81 10.49
N LYS A 86 -14.20 -5.19 11.69
CA LYS A 86 -13.65 -4.69 12.96
C LYS A 86 -12.81 -5.79 13.60
N ASP A 87 -11.73 -5.41 14.27
CA ASP A 87 -10.85 -6.32 14.98
C ASP A 87 -10.60 -5.78 16.40
N PHE A 88 -10.10 -6.61 17.32
CA PHE A 88 -9.94 -6.23 18.72
C PHE A 88 -8.97 -5.03 18.89
N PHE A 89 -7.95 -4.93 18.04
CA PHE A 89 -6.93 -3.88 18.13
C PHE A 89 -7.40 -2.52 17.60
N THR A 90 -8.53 -2.45 16.89
CA THR A 90 -8.99 -1.22 16.24
C THR A 90 -9.78 -0.31 17.17
N GLY A 91 -9.99 -0.71 18.43
CA GLY A 91 -10.76 0.09 19.39
C GLY A 91 -12.22 0.33 18.98
N GLY A 92 -12.81 -0.59 18.21
CA GLY A 92 -14.19 -0.48 17.74
C GLY A 92 -14.37 0.20 16.37
N LEU A 93 -13.29 0.67 15.74
CA LEU A 93 -13.26 1.13 14.35
C LEU A 93 -13.20 -0.04 13.37
N THR A 94 -13.48 0.18 12.08
CA THR A 94 -13.05 -0.79 11.07
C THR A 94 -11.52 -0.78 10.94
N VAL A 95 -10.94 -1.87 10.43
CA VAL A 95 -9.50 -1.96 10.17
C VAL A 95 -9.04 -0.79 9.27
N ARG A 96 -9.81 -0.43 8.24
CA ARG A 96 -9.53 0.73 7.37
C ARG A 96 -9.50 2.05 8.13
N GLN A 97 -10.51 2.30 8.97
CA GLN A 97 -10.61 3.54 9.74
C GLN A 97 -9.42 3.67 10.70
N TRP A 98 -9.09 2.60 11.42
CA TRP A 98 -7.92 2.56 12.29
C TRP A 98 -6.62 2.75 11.47
N LEU A 99 -6.49 2.08 10.33
CA LEU A 99 -5.29 2.13 9.51
C LEU A 99 -5.04 3.53 8.94
N SER A 100 -6.09 4.27 8.58
CA SER A 100 -5.97 5.64 8.06
C SER A 100 -5.41 6.66 9.06
N THR A 101 -5.30 6.33 10.34
CA THR A 101 -4.66 7.20 11.35
C THR A 101 -3.16 6.93 11.51
N GLN A 102 -2.65 5.88 10.86
CA GLN A 102 -1.24 5.50 10.91
C GLN A 102 -0.44 6.27 9.85
N ASN A 103 0.88 6.39 10.04
CA ASN A 103 1.76 6.98 9.02
C ASN A 103 1.87 6.07 7.78
N TYR A 104 2.33 6.63 6.66
CA TYR A 104 2.43 5.92 5.38
C TYR A 104 3.14 4.57 5.48
N GLN A 105 4.30 4.51 6.13
CA GLN A 105 5.09 3.28 6.22
C GLN A 105 4.35 2.18 6.98
N ALA A 106 3.72 2.53 8.10
CA ALA A 106 2.89 1.60 8.87
C ALA A 106 1.69 1.10 8.05
N GLN A 107 1.04 1.97 7.27
CA GLN A 107 -0.03 1.56 6.36
C GLN A 107 0.48 0.60 5.28
N TYR A 108 1.64 0.91 4.70
CA TYR A 108 2.25 0.10 3.64
C TYR A 108 2.61 -1.29 4.16
N ASP A 109 3.31 -1.36 5.30
CA ASP A 109 3.73 -2.62 5.92
C ASP A 109 2.52 -3.48 6.30
N PHE A 110 1.48 -2.87 6.87
CA PHE A 110 0.23 -3.56 7.19
C PHE A 110 -0.47 -4.07 5.92
N GLY A 111 -0.47 -3.29 4.84
CA GLY A 111 -0.99 -3.69 3.54
C GLY A 111 -0.27 -4.89 2.94
N ILE A 112 1.06 -4.87 2.93
CA ILE A 112 1.90 -5.99 2.47
C ILE A 112 1.66 -7.24 3.31
N GLN A 113 1.60 -7.11 4.64
CA GLN A 113 1.30 -8.23 5.53
C GLN A 113 -0.09 -8.81 5.28
N THR A 114 -1.10 -7.96 5.06
CA THR A 114 -2.47 -8.37 4.74
C THR A 114 -2.54 -9.10 3.39
N LEU A 115 -1.83 -8.59 2.38
CA LEU A 115 -1.72 -9.24 1.07
C LEU A 115 -1.09 -10.64 1.20
N ARG A 116 0.02 -10.77 1.92
CA ARG A 116 0.68 -12.07 2.19
C ARG A 116 -0.24 -13.03 2.95
N LYS A 117 -0.95 -12.54 3.98
CA LYS A 117 -1.96 -13.31 4.73
C LYS A 117 -3.05 -13.90 3.82
N PHE A 118 -3.41 -13.20 2.75
CA PHE A 118 -4.39 -13.67 1.78
C PHE A 118 -3.81 -14.36 0.54
N GLY A 119 -2.51 -14.68 0.56
CA GLY A 119 -1.86 -15.52 -0.44
C GLY A 119 -1.15 -14.77 -1.56
N TRP A 120 -0.87 -13.46 -1.41
CA TRP A 120 0.00 -12.75 -2.34
C TRP A 120 1.47 -13.15 -2.15
N THR A 121 2.14 -13.47 -3.26
CA THR A 121 3.58 -13.69 -3.34
C THR A 121 4.20 -12.59 -4.20
N PRO A 122 5.26 -11.88 -3.74
CA PRO A 122 5.95 -10.83 -4.50
C PRO A 122 6.53 -11.31 -5.83
#